data_AF-A0A9E0XC95-F1
#
_entry.id   AF-A0A9E0XC95-F1
#
_cell.length_a   1.000
_cell.length_b   1.000
_cell.length_c   1.000
_cell.angle_alpha   90.00
_cell.angle_beta   90.00
_cell.angle_gamma   90.00
#
_symmetry.space_group_name_H-M   'P 1'
#
loop_
_entity.id
_entity.type
_entity.pdbx_description
1 polymer ?
#
loop_
_entity_poly.entity_id
_entity_poly.type
_entity_poly.pdbx_seq_one_letter_code
_entity_poly.pdbx_strand_id
1 'polypeptide(L)'
;MSFKLFSKSLRKLIPAFLALVAMQFLAGCGGGGGGGSSAPVITVPDLAPSSIINRTITITDPDQAQVQTKYTFDVSTYTSPSGDSGSYSYTKVSGSTTQSRLQLVSLFAPVLNYQLTFTSSAGGTYVDQSSKSGSFTIQ
;
A
#
# COMPACT_ATOMS: atom_id res chain seq x y z
N MET A 1 -24.96 87.15 -5.60
CA MET A 1 -23.71 86.38 -5.70
C MET A 1 -23.75 85.54 -6.97
N SER A 2 -22.81 85.78 -7.88
CA SER A 2 -22.60 85.05 -9.13
C SER A 2 -22.17 83.59 -8.90
N PHE A 3 -22.58 82.64 -9.76
CA PHE A 3 -21.75 82.04 -10.83
C PHE A 3 -22.45 80.83 -11.49
N LYS A 4 -22.47 80.83 -12.83
CA LYS A 4 -22.73 79.67 -13.72
C LYS A 4 -21.48 78.80 -13.82
N LEU A 5 -21.61 77.49 -14.11
CA LEU A 5 -20.72 76.79 -15.06
C LEU A 5 -21.23 75.39 -15.50
N PHE A 6 -21.05 75.14 -16.79
CA PHE A 6 -21.41 73.99 -17.65
C PHE A 6 -20.72 72.66 -17.22
N SER A 7 -21.11 71.45 -17.67
CA SER A 7 -20.92 70.93 -19.05
C SER A 7 -21.51 69.51 -19.21
N LYS A 8 -22.33 69.19 -20.22
CA LYS A 8 -22.05 68.81 -21.63
C LYS A 8 -21.18 67.56 -21.92
N SER A 9 -20.67 66.81 -20.92
CA SER A 9 -19.78 65.66 -21.21
C SER A 9 -20.35 64.24 -21.03
N LEU A 10 -21.66 64.07 -20.80
CA LEU A 10 -22.25 62.76 -20.47
C LEU A 10 -23.04 62.10 -21.62
N ARG A 11 -22.60 62.24 -22.88
CA ARG A 11 -23.30 61.66 -24.06
C ARG A 11 -22.42 60.92 -25.07
N LYS A 12 -21.17 60.58 -24.73
CA LYS A 12 -20.24 59.92 -25.68
C LYS A 12 -19.62 58.61 -25.19
N LEU A 13 -20.20 57.94 -24.19
CA LEU A 13 -19.60 56.74 -23.58
C LEU A 13 -20.50 55.51 -23.61
N ILE A 14 -21.41 55.41 -24.59
CA ILE A 14 -22.35 54.29 -24.71
C ILE A 14 -22.10 53.35 -25.92
N PRO A 15 -21.42 53.70 -27.04
CA PRO A 15 -21.31 52.74 -28.14
C PRO A 15 -20.09 51.79 -28.03
N ALA A 16 -19.15 52.01 -27.10
CA ALA A 16 -17.88 51.28 -27.07
C ALA A 16 -17.94 49.91 -26.36
N PHE A 17 -19.02 49.58 -25.63
CA PHE A 17 -19.11 48.32 -24.89
C PHE A 17 -19.77 47.17 -25.67
N LEU A 18 -20.46 47.47 -26.77
CA LEU A 18 -21.20 46.45 -27.53
C LEU A 18 -20.34 45.69 -28.56
N ALA A 19 -19.10 46.11 -28.81
CA ALA A 19 -18.22 45.48 -29.79
C ALA A 19 -17.30 44.37 -29.21
N LEU A 20 -17.24 44.20 -27.88
CA LEU A 20 -16.32 43.24 -27.25
C LEU A 20 -16.92 41.82 -27.03
N VAL A 21 -18.23 41.64 -27.26
CA VAL A 21 -18.93 40.37 -26.98
C VAL A 21 -18.97 39.42 -28.21
N ALA A 22 -18.65 39.92 -29.41
CA ALA A 22 -18.79 39.14 -30.65
C ALA A 22 -17.59 38.24 -31.01
N MET A 23 -16.53 38.19 -30.21
CA MET A 23 -15.31 37.39 -30.52
C MET A 23 -15.19 36.04 -29.81
N GLN A 24 -16.18 35.59 -29.02
CA GLN A 24 -16.04 34.35 -28.22
C GLN A 24 -16.59 33.05 -28.85
N PHE A 25 -17.07 33.06 -30.09
CA PHE A 25 -17.71 31.88 -30.71
C PHE A 25 -16.95 31.22 -31.87
N LEU A 26 -15.62 31.35 -31.93
CA LEU A 26 -14.79 30.70 -32.96
C LEU A 26 -13.66 29.81 -32.37
N ALA A 27 -13.90 29.13 -31.25
CA ALA A 27 -13.10 27.97 -30.85
C ALA A 27 -13.76 26.69 -31.38
N GLY A 28 -13.60 26.47 -32.68
CA GLY A 28 -14.01 25.24 -33.35
C GLY A 28 -13.18 24.04 -32.91
N CYS A 29 -13.88 22.97 -32.54
CA CYS A 29 -13.62 21.58 -32.90
C CYS A 29 -12.16 21.18 -33.20
N GLY A 30 -11.49 20.64 -32.19
CA GLY A 30 -10.50 19.57 -32.31
C GLY A 30 -10.67 18.68 -31.08
N GLY A 31 -11.03 17.40 -31.14
CA GLY A 31 -10.74 16.43 -32.19
C GLY A 31 -9.63 15.52 -31.69
N GLY A 32 -9.99 14.35 -31.16
CA GLY A 32 -9.12 13.17 -31.13
C GLY A 32 -8.16 13.06 -29.95
N GLY A 33 -8.23 11.93 -29.26
CA GLY A 33 -7.25 11.54 -28.25
C GLY A 33 -7.68 10.40 -27.32
N GLY A 34 -8.57 9.52 -27.77
CA GLY A 34 -8.80 8.23 -27.12
C GLY A 34 -7.56 7.37 -27.28
N GLY A 35 -6.62 7.52 -26.35
CA GLY A 35 -5.36 6.79 -26.32
C GLY A 35 -4.92 6.60 -24.88
N GLY A 36 -5.86 6.22 -24.02
CA GLY A 36 -5.57 5.71 -22.69
C GLY A 36 -4.91 4.36 -22.81
N SER A 37 -3.69 4.31 -23.36
CA SER A 37 -2.75 3.27 -23.03
C SER A 37 -2.66 3.29 -21.52
N SER A 38 -3.36 2.37 -20.86
CA SER A 38 -3.22 2.15 -19.43
C SER A 38 -1.72 2.14 -19.18
N ALA A 39 -1.24 3.02 -18.29
CA ALA A 39 0.17 3.04 -17.93
C ALA A 39 0.60 1.58 -17.73
N PRO A 40 1.76 1.15 -18.27
CA PRO A 40 2.21 -0.23 -18.16
C PRO A 40 2.05 -0.61 -16.69
N VAL A 41 1.23 -1.63 -16.43
CA VAL A 41 1.00 -2.12 -15.07
C VAL A 41 2.38 -2.52 -14.58
N ILE A 42 2.97 -1.69 -13.74
CA ILE A 42 4.20 -2.04 -13.04
C ILE A 42 3.76 -3.17 -12.13
N THR A 43 4.03 -4.40 -12.55
CA THR A 43 3.84 -5.58 -11.72
C THR A 43 4.84 -5.46 -10.59
N VAL A 44 4.42 -4.81 -9.50
CA VAL A 44 5.18 -4.81 -8.25
C VAL A 44 5.27 -6.28 -7.84
N PRO A 45 6.48 -6.84 -7.70
CA PRO A 45 6.64 -8.24 -7.33
C PRO A 45 5.94 -8.51 -6.00
N ASP A 46 5.14 -9.57 -5.96
CA ASP A 46 4.61 -10.08 -4.72
C ASP A 46 5.74 -10.74 -3.94
N LEU A 47 6.13 -10.13 -2.81
CA LEU A 47 7.23 -10.65 -1.98
C LEU A 47 6.73 -11.66 -0.96
N ALA A 48 5.45 -11.63 -0.60
CA ALA A 48 4.86 -12.58 0.33
C ALA A 48 4.61 -13.93 -0.39
N PRO A 49 5.02 -15.07 0.18
CA PRO A 49 4.62 -16.37 -0.33
C PRO A 49 3.10 -16.47 -0.33
N SER A 50 2.52 -16.96 -1.42
CA SER A 50 1.08 -17.26 -1.46
C SER A 50 0.71 -18.40 -0.50
N SER A 51 1.67 -19.25 -0.14
CA SER A 51 1.54 -20.31 0.86
C SER A 51 2.89 -20.61 1.51
N ILE A 52 2.86 -20.98 2.79
CA ILE A 52 4.04 -21.44 3.53
C ILE A 52 4.08 -22.97 3.69
N ILE A 53 3.13 -23.70 3.10
CA ILE A 53 3.09 -25.17 3.12
C ILE A 53 4.38 -25.74 2.51
N ASN A 54 4.94 -26.77 3.14
CA ASN A 54 6.20 -27.42 2.78
C ASN A 54 7.41 -26.47 2.80
N ARG A 55 7.37 -25.44 3.66
CA ARG A 55 8.49 -24.54 3.91
C ARG A 55 8.98 -24.64 5.34
N THR A 56 10.25 -24.29 5.50
CA THR A 56 10.83 -24.06 6.82
C THR A 56 10.94 -22.57 7.06
N ILE A 57 10.25 -22.05 8.08
CA ILE A 57 10.46 -20.68 8.55
C ILE A 57 11.40 -20.71 9.74
N THR A 58 12.50 -19.97 9.65
CA THR A 58 13.40 -19.77 10.79
C THR A 58 13.16 -18.39 11.36
N ILE A 59 12.77 -18.32 12.63
CA ILE A 59 12.55 -17.08 13.38
C ILE A 59 13.80 -16.82 14.25
N THR A 60 14.36 -15.61 14.12
CA THR A 60 15.49 -15.14 14.92
C THR A 60 15.01 -14.07 15.91
N ASP A 61 15.07 -14.40 17.20
CA ASP A 61 14.74 -13.46 18.27
C ASP A 61 15.91 -12.46 18.45
N PRO A 62 15.68 -11.14 18.41
CA PRO A 62 16.74 -10.15 18.65
C PRO A 62 17.37 -10.26 20.05
N ASP A 63 16.59 -10.61 21.07
CA ASP A 63 17.04 -10.73 22.46
C ASP A 63 17.89 -11.99 22.65
N GLN A 64 17.73 -12.97 21.76
CA GLN A 64 18.49 -14.21 21.73
C GLN A 64 18.90 -14.58 20.31
N ALA A 65 19.73 -13.75 19.67
CA ALA A 65 20.12 -13.95 18.26
C ALA A 65 20.80 -15.30 17.95
N GLN A 66 21.31 -15.99 18.97
CA GLN A 66 21.88 -17.33 18.86
C GLN A 66 20.82 -18.44 18.85
N VAL A 67 19.60 -18.14 19.28
CA VAL A 67 18.46 -19.05 19.34
C VAL A 67 17.60 -18.84 18.11
N GLN A 68 17.78 -19.72 17.13
CA GLN A 68 16.93 -19.78 15.95
C GLN A 68 15.87 -20.85 16.15
N THR A 69 14.61 -20.43 16.08
CA THR A 69 13.49 -21.38 16.12
C THR A 69 13.07 -21.71 14.70
N LYS A 70 13.20 -22.98 14.33
CA LYS A 70 12.78 -23.47 13.01
C LYS A 70 11.37 -24.04 13.12
N TYR A 71 10.54 -23.76 12.13
CA TYR A 71 9.20 -24.31 12.02
C TYR A 71 9.04 -24.93 10.65
N THR A 72 8.74 -26.23 10.61
CA THR A 72 8.43 -26.93 9.35
C THR A 72 6.93 -26.99 9.20
N PHE A 73 6.39 -26.39 8.14
CA PHE A 73 4.94 -26.29 7.92
C PHE A 73 4.44 -27.33 6.94
N ASP A 74 3.34 -28.00 7.30
CA ASP A 74 2.53 -28.85 6.42
C ASP A 74 1.22 -28.11 6.07
N VAL A 75 0.20 -28.79 5.56
CA VAL A 75 -1.08 -28.19 5.11
C VAL A 75 -1.78 -27.40 6.21
N SER A 76 -1.74 -27.86 7.45
CA SER A 76 -2.40 -27.20 8.59
C SER A 76 -1.67 -27.34 9.92
N THR A 77 -0.51 -27.99 9.91
CA THR A 77 0.29 -28.26 11.11
C THR A 77 1.71 -27.75 10.95
N TYR A 78 2.40 -27.63 12.06
CA TYR A 78 3.83 -27.38 12.07
C TYR A 78 4.53 -28.26 13.10
N THR A 79 5.85 -28.41 12.94
CA THR A 79 6.74 -29.00 13.94
C THR A 79 7.92 -28.07 14.22
N SER A 80 8.41 -28.05 15.46
CA SER A 80 9.60 -27.31 15.89
C SER A 80 10.74 -28.26 16.34
N PRO A 81 11.98 -27.76 16.47
CA PRO A 81 13.12 -28.52 17.00
C PRO A 81 12.92 -29.08 18.41
N SER A 82 12.11 -28.42 19.23
CA SER A 82 11.77 -28.89 20.58
C SER A 82 10.85 -30.12 20.57
N GLY A 83 10.38 -30.55 19.39
CA GLY A 83 9.39 -31.62 19.25
C GLY A 83 7.96 -31.14 19.44
N ASP A 84 7.75 -29.83 19.67
CA ASP A 84 6.42 -29.26 19.74
C ASP A 84 5.77 -29.30 18.37
N SER A 85 4.48 -29.62 18.38
CA SER A 85 3.65 -29.57 17.19
C SER A 85 2.35 -28.85 17.51
N GLY A 86 1.75 -28.31 16.46
CA GLY A 86 0.56 -27.50 16.58
C GLY A 86 -0.09 -27.28 15.23
N SER A 87 -1.16 -26.48 15.25
CA SER A 87 -1.77 -25.97 14.03
C SER A 87 -1.30 -24.54 13.76
N TYR A 88 -1.42 -24.11 12.51
CA TYR A 88 -1.14 -22.73 12.15
C TYR A 88 -2.20 -22.18 11.23
N SER A 89 -2.25 -20.85 11.14
CA SER A 89 -2.89 -20.16 10.04
C SER A 89 -1.95 -19.10 9.48
N TYR A 90 -1.95 -18.98 8.15
CA TYR A 90 -1.23 -17.95 7.43
C TYR A 90 -2.22 -17.17 6.58
N THR A 91 -2.24 -15.86 6.74
CA THR A 91 -3.13 -14.97 5.98
C THR A 91 -2.34 -13.81 5.43
N LYS A 92 -2.32 -13.69 4.10
CA LYS A 92 -1.77 -12.50 3.45
C LYS A 92 -2.69 -11.30 3.69
N VAL A 93 -2.10 -10.15 4.03
CA VAL A 93 -2.87 -8.93 4.29
C VAL A 93 -3.45 -8.41 2.98
N SER A 94 -4.77 -8.20 2.95
CA SER A 94 -5.46 -7.66 1.76
C SER A 94 -4.90 -6.30 1.37
N GLY A 95 -4.68 -6.09 0.07
CA GLY A 95 -4.12 -4.85 -0.47
C GLY A 95 -2.62 -4.64 -0.20
N SER A 96 -1.92 -5.61 0.41
CA SER A 96 -0.47 -5.56 0.61
C SER A 96 0.26 -6.63 -0.18
N THR A 97 1.40 -6.27 -0.78
CA THR A 97 2.34 -7.21 -1.42
C THR A 97 3.46 -7.66 -0.48
N THR A 98 3.56 -7.06 0.70
CA THR A 98 4.70 -7.24 1.63
C THR A 98 4.30 -7.57 3.05
N GLN A 99 3.02 -7.73 3.37
CA GLN A 99 2.57 -8.03 4.74
C GLN A 99 1.71 -9.30 4.83
N SER A 100 1.89 -10.04 5.92
CA SER A 100 1.06 -11.21 6.26
C SER A 100 0.98 -11.43 7.76
N ARG A 101 0.06 -12.27 8.19
CA ARG A 101 -0.09 -12.72 9.56
C ARG A 101 0.13 -14.23 9.62
N LEU A 102 0.99 -14.65 10.53
CA LEU A 102 1.22 -16.04 10.88
C LEU A 102 0.80 -16.25 12.33
N GLN A 103 -0.14 -17.16 12.57
CA GLN A 103 -0.54 -17.57 13.90
C GLN A 103 -0.14 -19.02 14.12
N LEU A 104 0.59 -19.28 15.20
CA LEU A 104 0.98 -20.62 15.63
C LEU A 104 0.20 -20.99 16.89
N VAL A 105 -0.48 -22.12 16.84
CA VAL A 105 -1.29 -22.67 17.94
C VAL A 105 -0.64 -23.98 18.39
N SER A 106 0.12 -23.92 19.47
CA SER A 106 0.71 -25.10 20.11
C SER A 106 -0.28 -25.81 21.02
N LEU A 107 -0.22 -27.14 21.08
CA LEU A 107 -0.95 -27.94 22.07
C LEU A 107 -0.41 -27.74 23.49
N PHE A 108 0.83 -27.26 23.62
CA PHE A 108 1.53 -27.10 24.91
C PHE A 108 1.62 -25.63 25.37
N ALA A 109 1.02 -24.70 24.61
CA ALA A 109 0.85 -23.28 24.89
C ALA A 109 2.17 -22.47 25.10
N PRO A 110 2.16 -21.12 24.95
CA PRO A 110 1.07 -20.24 24.49
C PRO A 110 0.93 -20.15 22.96
N VAL A 111 -0.21 -19.59 22.50
CA VAL A 111 -0.41 -19.18 21.10
C VAL A 111 0.54 -18.02 20.77
N LEU A 112 1.17 -18.05 19.60
CA LEU A 112 2.06 -17.00 19.11
C LEU A 112 1.50 -16.39 17.82
N ASN A 113 1.47 -15.06 17.74
CA ASN A 113 1.07 -14.31 16.56
C ASN A 113 2.23 -13.46 16.06
N TYR A 114 2.52 -13.56 14.77
CA TYR A 114 3.55 -12.81 14.08
C TYR A 114 2.94 -12.02 12.92
N GLN A 115 3.17 -10.71 12.91
CA GLN A 115 2.96 -9.88 11.73
C GLN A 115 4.26 -9.84 10.92
N LEU A 116 4.25 -10.47 9.76
CA LEU A 116 5.41 -10.61 8.89
C LEU A 116 5.45 -9.46 7.87
N THR A 117 6.63 -8.87 7.69
CA THR A 117 6.95 -7.91 6.64
C THR A 117 8.05 -8.50 5.76
N PHE A 118 7.73 -8.76 4.49
CA PHE A 118 8.63 -9.41 3.54
C PHE A 118 9.55 -8.37 2.89
N THR A 119 10.86 -8.58 3.01
CA THR A 119 11.87 -7.83 2.24
C THR A 119 12.24 -8.57 0.97
N SER A 120 11.97 -9.88 0.91
CA SER A 120 12.10 -10.74 -0.27
C SER A 120 11.18 -11.96 -0.13
N SER A 121 11.06 -12.77 -1.18
CA SER A 121 10.37 -14.07 -1.11
C SER A 121 11.06 -15.09 -0.19
N ALA A 122 12.29 -14.83 0.25
CA ALA A 122 13.07 -15.70 1.12
C ALA A 122 13.07 -15.26 2.59
N GLY A 123 12.38 -14.18 2.95
CA GLY A 123 12.37 -13.71 4.35
C GLY A 123 12.08 -12.23 4.53
N GLY A 124 12.24 -11.79 5.77
CA GLY A 124 11.99 -10.40 6.15
C GLY A 124 12.04 -10.19 7.66
N THR A 125 11.22 -9.27 8.14
CA THR A 125 11.11 -8.92 9.55
C THR A 125 9.74 -9.29 10.09
N TYR A 126 9.63 -9.53 11.39
CA TYR A 126 8.35 -9.76 12.04
C TYR A 126 8.18 -8.87 13.25
N VAL A 127 6.92 -8.70 13.67
CA VAL A 127 6.55 -8.18 14.99
C VAL A 127 5.66 -9.23 15.66
N ASP A 128 5.98 -9.63 16.89
CA ASP A 128 5.17 -10.57 17.65
C ASP A 128 4.06 -9.87 18.46
N GLN A 129 3.20 -10.66 19.11
CA GLN A 129 2.10 -10.17 19.95
C GLN A 129 2.54 -9.39 21.19
N SER A 130 3.81 -9.48 21.58
CA SER A 130 4.42 -8.72 22.66
C SER A 130 5.16 -7.48 22.15
N SER A 131 4.93 -7.09 20.89
CA SER A 131 5.58 -5.98 20.20
C SER A 131 7.09 -6.13 20.05
N LYS A 132 7.65 -7.34 20.20
CA LYS A 132 9.05 -7.59 19.89
C LYS A 132 9.21 -7.79 18.40
N SER A 133 10.31 -7.30 17.85
CA SER A 133 10.58 -7.38 16.41
C SER A 133 11.86 -8.13 16.11
N GLY A 134 11.83 -9.06 15.17
CA GLY A 134 13.01 -9.81 14.75
C GLY A 134 13.05 -10.01 13.24
N SER A 135 13.90 -10.95 12.82
CA SER A 135 14.00 -11.36 11.42
C SER A 135 13.55 -12.81 11.25
N PHE A 136 13.08 -13.13 10.05
CA PHE A 136 12.79 -14.49 9.67
C PHE A 136 13.33 -14.80 8.27
N THR A 137 13.63 -16.07 8.03
CA THR A 137 13.97 -16.59 6.70
C THR A 137 13.05 -17.74 6.34
N ILE A 138 12.87 -17.96 5.05
CA ILE A 138 12.05 -19.02 4.46
C ILE A 138 12.96 -19.86 3.56
N GLN A 139 12.95 -21.17 3.80
CA GLN A 139 13.66 -22.19 3.02
C GLN A 139 12.66 -23.19 2.43
#